data_AF-A0A356CI85-F1
#
_entry.id   AF-A0A356CI85-F1
#
_cell.length_a   1.000
_cell.length_b   1.000
_cell.length_c   1.000
_cell.angle_alpha   90.00
_cell.angle_beta   90.00
_cell.angle_gamma   90.00
#
_symmetry.space_group_name_H-M   'P 1'
#
loop_
_entity.id
_entity.type
_entity.pdbx_description
1 polymer ?
#
loop_
_entity_poly.entity_id
_entity_poly.type
_entity_poly.pdbx_seq_one_letter_code
_entity_poly.pdbx_strand_id
1 'polypeptide(L)'
;DDLKAIVEVAARAVNQDVLDEYTSRNNQALIDLVDQHGVELRKLPNEVLAELERLSAEVLDELAAENELTQRISASIKTFKENAMAYHAISEEAYYDARRVNK
;
A
#
# COMPACT_ATOMS: atom_id res chain seq x y z
N ASP A 1 19.81 11.83 -25.49
CA ASP A 1 18.84 11.11 -24.63
C ASP A 1 19.33 10.90 -23.20
N ASP A 2 20.63 11.04 -22.92
CA ASP A 2 21.22 10.87 -21.59
C ASP A 2 20.55 11.73 -20.50
N LEU A 3 20.24 13.00 -20.77
CA LEU A 3 19.56 13.86 -19.80
C LEU A 3 18.15 13.37 -19.44
N LYS A 4 17.42 12.76 -20.39
CA LYS A 4 16.10 12.17 -20.10
C LYS A 4 16.26 10.92 -19.21
N ALA A 5 17.26 10.09 -19.50
CA ALA A 5 17.57 8.91 -18.71
C ALA A 5 18.01 9.29 -17.28
N ILE A 6 18.83 10.35 -17.13
CA ILE A 6 19.24 10.88 -15.82
C ILE A 6 18.00 11.30 -15.02
N VAL A 7 17.05 12.01 -15.63
CA VAL A 7 15.81 12.41 -14.94
C VAL A 7 14.98 11.19 -14.52
N GLU A 8 14.80 10.20 -15.39
CA GLU A 8 14.03 8.99 -15.08
C GLU A 8 14.66 8.20 -13.92
N VAL A 9 15.99 8.02 -13.94
CA VAL A 9 16.71 7.31 -12.89
C VAL A 9 16.67 8.08 -11.58
N ALA A 10 16.89 9.41 -11.61
CA ALA A 10 16.83 10.23 -10.40
C ALA A 10 15.43 10.18 -9.76
N ALA A 11 14.36 10.25 -10.57
CA ALA A 11 12.99 10.14 -10.05
C ALA A 11 12.72 8.79 -9.39
N ARG A 12 13.19 7.69 -10.00
CA ARG A 12 13.06 6.35 -9.42
C ARG A 12 13.87 6.19 -8.13
N ALA A 13 15.12 6.68 -8.12
CA ALA A 13 15.99 6.60 -6.96
C ALA A 13 15.40 7.36 -5.77
N VAL A 14 14.96 8.60 -5.98
CA VAL A 14 14.33 9.40 -4.91
C VAL A 14 13.04 8.74 -4.41
N ASN A 15 12.23 8.16 -5.30
CA ASN A 15 11.03 7.43 -4.85
C ASN A 15 11.38 6.25 -3.94
N GLN A 16 12.46 5.52 -4.24
CA GLN A 16 12.93 4.43 -3.39
C GLN A 16 13.52 4.93 -2.07
N ASP A 17 14.38 5.95 -2.12
CA ASP A 17 15.02 6.54 -0.94
C ASP A 17 13.98 7.04 0.07
N VAL A 18 12.90 7.67 -0.42
CA VAL A 18 11.80 8.15 0.42
C VAL A 18 11.05 6.98 1.08
N LEU A 19 10.78 5.90 0.33
CA LEU A 19 10.11 4.73 0.89
C LEU A 19 10.97 4.06 1.97
N ASP A 20 12.27 3.90 1.71
CA ASP A 20 13.23 3.31 2.65
C ASP A 20 13.35 4.15 3.93
N GLU A 21 13.40 5.47 3.80
CA GLU A 21 13.43 6.39 4.93
C GLU A 21 12.16 6.30 5.77
N TYR A 22 10.97 6.28 5.15
CA TYR A 22 9.72 6.09 5.87
C TYR A 22 9.66 4.75 6.61
N THR A 23 10.07 3.66 5.97
CA THR A 23 10.13 2.34 6.63
C THR A 23 11.07 2.35 7.83
N SER A 24 12.23 3.00 7.72
CA SER A 24 13.20 3.07 8.81
C SER A 24 12.79 4.00 9.96
N ARG A 25 12.01 5.06 9.70
CA ARG A 25 11.70 6.08 10.71
C ARG A 25 10.32 5.95 11.32
N ASN A 26 9.32 5.48 10.57
CA ASN A 26 7.94 5.46 11.04
C ASN A 26 7.72 4.47 12.19
N ASN A 27 8.50 3.38 12.26
CA ASN A 27 8.42 2.43 13.37
C ASN A 27 8.81 3.09 14.71
N GLN A 28 9.90 3.86 14.74
CA GLN A 28 10.36 4.56 15.93
C GLN A 28 9.41 5.72 16.27
N ALA A 29 8.98 6.48 15.26
CA ALA A 29 8.04 7.58 15.46
C ALA A 29 6.71 7.09 16.07
N LEU A 30 6.19 5.94 15.63
CA LEU A 30 4.98 5.36 16.21
C LEU A 30 5.18 4.96 17.68
N ILE A 31 6.32 4.38 18.03
CA ILE A 31 6.67 4.06 19.42
C ILE A 31 6.69 5.35 20.26
N ASP A 32 7.34 6.41 19.78
CA ASP A 32 7.44 7.68 20.51
C ASP A 32 6.06 8.34 20.69
N LEU A 33 5.21 8.32 19.66
CA LEU A 33 3.83 8.81 19.74
C LEU A 33 3.03 8.11 20.84
N VAL A 34 3.11 6.78 20.93
CA VAL A 34 2.37 6.00 21.92
C VAL A 34 2.99 6.15 23.32
N ASP A 35 4.29 5.87 23.45
CA ASP A 35 4.94 5.70 24.76
C ASP A 35 5.30 7.04 25.41
N GLN A 36 5.69 8.05 24.63
CA GLN A 36 6.13 9.35 25.16
C GLN A 36 5.02 10.39 25.12
N HIS A 37 4.21 10.39 24.07
CA HIS A 37 3.16 11.39 23.86
C HIS A 37 1.76 10.90 24.26
N GLY A 38 1.61 9.64 24.64
CA GLY A 38 0.35 9.09 25.14
C GLY A 38 -0.74 9.00 24.06
N VAL A 39 -0.37 8.90 22.78
CA VAL A 39 -1.32 8.77 21.68
C VAL A 39 -2.00 7.40 21.76
N GLU A 40 -3.33 7.40 21.73
CA GLU A 40 -4.12 6.17 21.67
C GLU A 40 -4.22 5.66 20.23
N LEU A 41 -3.41 4.66 19.89
CA LEU A 41 -3.53 3.97 18.61
C LEU A 41 -4.81 3.11 18.57
N ARG A 42 -5.63 3.32 17.53
CA ARG A 42 -6.89 2.60 17.31
C ARG A 42 -7.02 2.18 15.85
N LYS A 43 -7.54 0.97 15.63
CA LYS A 43 -7.99 0.53 14.30
C LYS A 43 -9.36 1.14 14.01
N LEU A 44 -9.61 1.51 12.75
CA LEU A 44 -10.97 1.78 12.30
C LEU A 44 -11.86 0.53 12.53
N PRO A 45 -13.12 0.71 12.95
CA PRO A 45 -14.06 -0.41 13.07
C PRO A 45 -14.23 -1.17 11.75
N ASN A 46 -14.51 -2.47 11.83
CA ASN A 46 -14.57 -3.32 10.64
C ASN A 46 -15.72 -2.92 9.70
N GLU A 47 -16.84 -2.46 10.25
CA GLU A 47 -17.99 -1.94 9.51
C GLU A 47 -17.64 -0.66 8.73
N VAL A 48 -16.78 0.20 9.29
CA VAL A 48 -16.28 1.38 8.60
C VAL A 48 -15.36 0.96 7.45
N LEU A 49 -14.46 0.01 7.68
CA LEU A 49 -13.58 -0.52 6.63
C LEU A 49 -14.37 -1.19 5.50
N ALA A 50 -15.41 -1.97 5.83
CA ALA A 50 -16.27 -2.61 4.84
C ALA A 50 -17.04 -1.58 3.99
N GLU A 51 -17.54 -0.50 4.61
CA GLU A 51 -18.23 0.55 3.88
C GLU A 51 -17.26 1.35 2.99
N LEU A 52 -16.05 1.63 3.47
CA LEU A 52 -15.00 2.26 2.66
C LEU A 52 -14.60 1.38 1.46
N GLU A 53 -14.52 0.06 1.64
CA GLU A 53 -14.27 -0.88 0.55
C GLU A 53 -15.39 -0.82 -0.50
N ARG A 54 -16.66 -0.87 -0.05
CA ARG A 54 -17.83 -0.80 -0.93
C ARG A 54 -17.85 0.50 -1.74
N LEU A 55 -17.66 1.64 -1.08
CA LEU A 55 -17.63 2.95 -1.72
C LEU A 55 -16.44 3.08 -2.69
N SER A 56 -15.28 2.54 -2.32
CA SER A 56 -14.11 2.54 -3.22
C SER A 56 -14.37 1.73 -4.48
N ALA A 57 -15.04 0.58 -4.36
CA ALA A 57 -15.42 -0.24 -5.52
C ALA A 57 -16.40 0.50 -6.44
N GLU A 58 -17.41 1.17 -5.86
CA GLU A 58 -18.40 1.96 -6.60
C GLU A 58 -17.72 3.07 -7.42
N VAL A 59 -16.82 3.85 -6.80
CA VAL A 59 -16.07 4.91 -7.50
C VAL A 59 -15.17 4.34 -8.61
N LEU A 60 -14.54 3.19 -8.40
CA LEU A 60 -13.71 2.55 -9.42
C LEU A 60 -14.53 2.04 -10.60
N ASP A 61 -15.74 1.52 -10.35
CA ASP A 61 -16.66 1.05 -11.39
C ASP A 61 -17.20 2.24 -12.21
N GLU A 62 -17.54 3.36 -11.55
CA GLU A 62 -17.94 4.60 -12.22
C GLU A 62 -16.82 5.14 -13.11
N LEU A 63 -15.59 5.24 -12.60
CA LEU A 63 -14.42 5.68 -13.38
C LEU A 63 -14.14 4.75 -14.56
N ALA A 64 -14.28 3.45 -14.36
CA ALA A 64 -14.07 2.46 -15.43
C ALA A 64 -15.12 2.55 -16.54
N ALA A 65 -16.30 3.09 -16.25
CA ALA A 65 -17.37 3.27 -17.24
C ALA A 65 -17.20 4.54 -18.09
N GLU A 66 -16.32 5.47 -17.72
CA GLU A 66 -16.15 6.74 -18.43
C GLU A 66 -15.62 6.58 -19.86
N ASN A 67 -14.61 5.73 -20.07
CA ASN A 67 -14.01 5.49 -21.38
C ASN A 67 -13.18 4.20 -21.44
N GLU A 68 -12.81 3.78 -22.66
CA GLU A 68 -12.03 2.54 -22.87
C GLU A 68 -10.67 2.54 -22.18
N LEU A 69 -10.02 3.70 -22.01
CA LEU A 69 -8.72 3.78 -21.35
C LEU A 69 -8.86 3.54 -19.84
N THR A 70 -9.82 4.19 -19.18
CA THR A 70 -10.07 4.00 -17.74
C THR A 70 -10.54 2.58 -17.44
N GLN A 71 -11.37 2.00 -18.33
CA GLN A 71 -11.76 0.59 -18.24
C GLN A 71 -10.54 -0.34 -18.25
N ARG A 72 -9.60 -0.14 -19.20
CA ARG A 72 -8.38 -0.96 -19.31
C ARG A 72 -7.46 -0.80 -18.11
N ILE A 73 -7.29 0.42 -17.61
CA ILE A 73 -6.46 0.71 -16.43
C ILE A 73 -7.06 0.02 -15.19
N SER A 74 -8.37 0.17 -14.97
CA SER A 74 -9.08 -0.46 -13.84
C SER A 74 -8.93 -1.99 -13.86
N ALA A 75 -9.16 -2.61 -15.01
CA ALA A 75 -8.97 -4.06 -15.19
C ALA A 75 -7.53 -4.52 -14.90
N SER A 76 -6.53 -3.75 -15.35
CA SER A 76 -5.12 -4.04 -15.09
C SER A 76 -4.77 -3.96 -13.60
N ILE A 77 -5.23 -2.91 -12.92
CA ILE A 77 -4.97 -2.71 -11.48
C ILE A 77 -5.63 -3.82 -10.66
N LYS A 78 -6.90 -4.16 -10.96
CA LYS A 78 -7.63 -5.23 -10.27
C LYS A 78 -6.92 -6.57 -10.42
N THR A 79 -6.54 -6.94 -11.64
CA THR A 79 -5.82 -8.18 -11.92
C THR A 79 -4.48 -8.23 -11.17
N PHE A 80 -3.72 -7.14 -11.19
CA PHE A 80 -2.44 -7.08 -10.47
C PHE A 80 -2.64 -7.20 -8.95
N LYS A 81 -3.62 -6.49 -8.38
CA LYS A 81 -3.94 -6.55 -6.94
C LYS A 81 -4.26 -7.97 -6.52
N GLU A 82 -5.14 -8.66 -7.24
CA GLU A 82 -5.54 -10.04 -6.92
C GLU A 82 -4.33 -11.00 -6.93
N ASN A 83 -3.48 -10.92 -7.95
CA ASN A 83 -2.29 -11.75 -8.06
C ASN A 83 -1.25 -11.44 -6.97
N ALA A 84 -1.00 -10.15 -6.70
CA ALA A 84 -0.05 -9.72 -5.68
C ALA A 84 -0.49 -10.13 -4.28
N MET A 85 -1.78 -9.97 -3.95
CA MET A 85 -2.33 -10.41 -2.66
C MET A 85 -2.21 -11.92 -2.48
N ALA A 86 -2.56 -12.72 -3.50
CA ALA A 86 -2.42 -14.16 -3.45
C ALA A 86 -0.96 -14.60 -3.22
N TYR A 87 -0.01 -13.93 -3.88
CA TYR A 87 1.42 -14.19 -3.70
C TYR A 87 1.93 -13.75 -2.31
N HIS A 88 1.57 -12.56 -1.83
CA HIS A 88 2.00 -12.06 -0.52
C HIS A 88 1.44 -12.87 0.64
N ALA A 89 0.22 -13.41 0.52
CA ALA A 89 -0.37 -14.30 1.51
C ALA A 89 0.51 -15.55 1.77
N ILE A 90 1.09 -16.14 0.72
CA ILE A 90 1.93 -17.35 0.84
C ILE A 90 3.43 -17.05 1.06
N SER A 91 3.85 -15.78 0.99
CA SER A 91 5.26 -15.39 1.10
C SER A 91 5.50 -14.48 2.31
N GLU A 92 5.08 -13.22 2.23
CA GLU A 92 5.31 -12.22 3.29
C GLU A 92 4.50 -12.51 4.55
N GLU A 93 3.18 -12.69 4.42
CA GLU A 93 2.31 -12.95 5.57
C GLU A 93 2.70 -14.25 6.28
N ALA A 94 2.87 -15.33 5.49
CA ALA A 94 3.34 -16.61 5.99
C ALA A 94 4.70 -16.52 6.72
N TYR A 95 5.64 -15.71 6.22
CA TYR A 95 6.93 -15.49 6.88
C TYR A 95 6.78 -14.79 8.22
N TYR A 96 5.93 -13.75 8.31
CA TYR A 96 5.66 -13.08 9.58
C TYR A 96 4.99 -14.02 10.59
N ASP A 97 4.02 -14.82 10.13
CA ASP A 97 3.36 -15.80 10.98
C ASP A 97 4.33 -16.84 11.51
N ALA A 98 5.19 -17.41 10.67
CA ALA A 98 6.22 -18.36 11.09
C ALA A 98 7.16 -17.79 12.15
N ARG A 99 7.49 -16.49 12.09
CA ARG A 99 8.33 -15.81 13.10
C ARG A 99 7.61 -15.50 14.41
N ARG A 100 6.27 -15.47 14.41
CA ARG A 100 5.46 -15.27 15.62
C ARG A 100 5.27 -16.57 16.40
N VAL A 101 5.29 -17.74 15.76
CA VAL A 101 5.01 -19.05 16.40
C VAL A 101 5.94 -19.37 17.60
N ASN A 102 7.17 -18.85 17.61
CA ASN A 102 8.16 -19.13 18.65
C ASN A 102 8.32 -17.99 19.68
N LYS A 103 7.40 -17.02 19.71
CA LYS A 103 7.33 -15.94 20.71
C LYS A 103 6.07 -16.08 21.54
#